data_AF-A0A961F461-F1
#
_entry.id   AF-A0A961F461-F1
#
_cell.length_a   1.000
_cell.length_b   1.000
_cell.length_c   1.000
_cell.angle_alpha   90.00
_cell.angle_beta   90.00
_cell.angle_gamma   90.00
#
_symmetry.space_group_name_H-M   'P 1'
#
loop_
_entity.id
_entity.type
_entity.pdbx_description
1 polymer ?
#
loop_
_entity_poly.entity_id
_entity_poly.type
_entity_poly.pdbx_seq_one_letter_code
_entity_poly.pdbx_strand_id
1 'polypeptide(L)' 'MKQFAAGDLTRNTGDLFEAATVAPVAITKHRKPRFVVMSMERFQALTAGRGSQVALDVADMPEEFGNLLDQGIEEHFRDR' A
#
# COMPACT_ATOMS: atom_id res chain seq x y z
N MET A 1 -15.07 4.97 -5.00
CA MET A 1 -13.94 5.19 -5.92
C MET A 1 -14.49 5.48 -7.30
N LYS A 2 -14.29 6.70 -7.83
CA LYS A 2 -14.72 7.07 -9.20
C LYS A 2 -13.93 6.21 -10.21
N GLN A 3 -14.54 5.91 -11.36
CA GLN A 3 -13.94 5.07 -12.39
C GLN A 3 -13.99 5.77 -13.74
N PHE A 4 -12.92 5.64 -14.51
CA PHE A 4 -12.81 6.15 -15.88
C PHE A 4 -12.46 5.00 -16.82
N ALA A 5 -13.10 4.92 -17.97
CA ALA A 5 -12.70 3.97 -19.01
C ALA A 5 -11.42 4.46 -19.67
N ALA A 6 -10.48 3.55 -19.93
CA ALA A 6 -9.22 3.89 -20.58
C ALA A 6 -9.42 4.58 -21.95
N GLY A 7 -10.48 4.22 -22.67
CA GLY A 7 -10.84 4.84 -23.96
C GLY A 7 -11.31 6.29 -23.85
N ASP A 8 -11.76 6.73 -22.66
CA ASP A 8 -12.34 8.06 -22.43
C ASP A 8 -11.36 9.00 -21.71
N LEU A 9 -10.14 8.53 -21.40
CA LEU A 9 -9.14 9.29 -20.66
C LEU A 9 -8.84 10.64 -21.30
N THR A 10 -8.62 10.67 -22.61
CA THR A 10 -8.25 11.90 -23.34
C THR A 10 -9.30 12.99 -23.23
N ARG A 11 -10.59 12.63 -23.16
CA ARG A 11 -11.72 13.57 -23.06
C ARG A 11 -12.00 14.00 -21.61
N ASN A 12 -11.72 13.14 -20.64
CA ASN A 12 -12.06 13.35 -19.24
C ASN A 12 -10.81 13.55 -18.35
N THR A 13 -9.70 14.01 -18.94
CA THR A 13 -8.42 14.14 -18.24
C THR A 13 -8.52 15.10 -17.04
N GLY A 14 -9.20 16.24 -17.20
CA GLY A 14 -9.42 17.22 -16.13
C GLY A 14 -10.21 16.63 -14.96
N ASP A 15 -11.40 16.12 -15.23
CA ASP A 15 -12.26 15.45 -14.25
C ASP A 15 -11.58 14.29 -13.52
N LEU A 16 -10.68 13.59 -14.21
CA LEU A 16 -9.89 12.51 -13.61
C LEU A 16 -8.92 13.04 -12.57
N PHE A 17 -8.16 14.08 -12.88
CA PHE A 17 -7.19 14.66 -11.95
C PHE A 17 -7.85 15.40 -10.79
N GLU A 18 -8.95 16.10 -11.05
CA GLU A 18 -9.76 16.73 -10.01
C GLU A 18 -10.27 15.68 -9.01
N ALA A 19 -10.85 14.59 -9.53
CA ALA A 19 -11.31 13.49 -8.68
C ALA A 19 -10.16 12.80 -7.93
N ALA A 20 -9.00 12.62 -8.58
CA ALA A 20 -7.80 12.00 -7.99
C ALA A 20 -7.19 12.82 -6.84
N THR A 21 -7.43 14.14 -6.82
CA THR A 21 -7.00 15.04 -5.73
C THR A 21 -7.77 14.73 -4.44
N VAL A 22 -9.06 14.37 -4.57
CA VAL A 22 -9.92 14.07 -3.42
C VAL A 22 -9.73 12.63 -2.94
N ALA A 23 -9.67 11.66 -3.86
CA ALA A 23 -9.53 10.25 -3.52
C ALA A 23 -8.94 9.45 -4.70
N PRO A 24 -8.34 8.27 -4.46
CA PRO A 24 -7.92 7.38 -5.53
C PRO A 24 -9.07 7.07 -6.50
N VAL A 25 -8.77 7.05 -7.80
CA VAL A 25 -9.70 6.74 -8.89
C VAL A 25 -9.19 5.57 -9.71
N ALA A 26 -10.10 4.72 -10.19
CA ALA A 26 -9.74 3.56 -11.00
C ALA A 26 -9.80 3.89 -12.50
N ILE A 27 -8.83 3.38 -13.24
CA ILE A 27 -8.90 3.31 -14.70
C ILE A 27 -9.27 1.88 -15.07
N THR A 28 -10.31 1.74 -15.89
CA THR A 28 -10.85 0.44 -16.31
C THR A 28 -10.46 0.12 -17.75
N LYS A 29 -10.20 -1.17 -18.01
CA LYS A 29 -10.06 -1.74 -19.35
C LYS A 29 -11.05 -2.89 -19.47
N HIS A 30 -11.88 -2.89 -20.53
CA HIS A 30 -12.99 -3.85 -20.69
C HIS A 30 -13.87 -3.95 -19.42
N ARG A 31 -14.22 -2.80 -18.83
CA ARG A 31 -15.03 -2.67 -17.60
C ARG A 31 -14.43 -3.27 -16.32
N LYS A 32 -13.15 -3.70 -16.36
CA LYS A 32 -12.43 -4.17 -15.17
C LYS A 32 -11.43 -3.12 -14.70
N PRO A 33 -11.37 -2.74 -13.41
CA PRO A 33 -10.31 -1.91 -12.86
C PRO A 33 -8.94 -2.54 -13.11
N ARG A 34 -8.01 -1.77 -13.69
CA ARG A 34 -6.64 -2.24 -13.98
C ARG A 34 -5.57 -1.34 -13.40
N PHE A 35 -5.85 -0.05 -13.32
CA PHE A 35 -4.92 0.93 -12.78
C PHE A 35 -5.65 1.85 -11.80
N VAL A 36 -4.86 2.54 -10.99
CA VAL A 36 -5.32 3.56 -10.05
C VAL A 36 -4.52 4.83 -10.27
N VAL A 37 -5.18 5.98 -10.17
CA VAL A 37 -4.54 7.30 -10.11
C VAL A 37 -4.86 7.90 -8.75
N MET A 38 -3.86 8.49 -8.10
CA MET A 38 -3.96 9.17 -6.81
C MET A 38 -2.83 10.20 -6.69
N SER A 39 -2.87 11.04 -5.65
CA SER A 39 -1.76 11.95 -5.35
C SER A 39 -0.46 11.19 -5.04
N MET A 40 0.67 11.81 -5.38
CA MET A 40 1.99 11.24 -5.08
C MET A 40 2.19 11.04 -3.58
N GLU A 41 1.77 12.01 -2.76
CA GLU A 41 1.82 11.93 -1.30
C GLU A 41 1.12 10.66 -0.78
N ARG A 42 -0.09 10.37 -1.27
CA ARG A 42 -0.84 9.18 -0.85
C ARG A 42 -0.18 7.89 -1.32
N PHE A 43 0.35 7.88 -2.54
CA PHE A 43 1.13 6.74 -3.04
C PHE A 43 2.36 6.50 -2.17
N GLN A 44 3.10 7.55 -1.82
CA GLN A 44 4.26 7.47 -0.94
C GLN A 44 3.86 6.95 0.45
N ALA A 45 2.80 7.48 1.06
CA ALA A 45 2.32 6.98 2.35
C ALA A 45 1.97 5.48 2.32
N LEU A 46 1.37 4.98 1.23
CA LEU A 46 1.04 3.56 1.04
C LEU A 46 2.26 2.67 0.76
N THR A 47 3.36 3.25 0.28
CA THR A 47 4.57 2.52 -0.14
C THR A 47 5.75 2.72 0.81
N ALA A 48 5.72 3.72 1.70
CA ALA A 48 6.79 4.06 2.64
C ALA A 48 7.18 2.91 3.59
N GLY A 49 6.29 1.94 3.82
CA GLY A 49 6.58 0.71 4.59
C GLY A 49 6.78 -0.56 3.77
N ARG A 50 6.66 -0.51 2.44
CA ARG A 50 6.69 -1.71 1.57
C ARG A 50 8.10 -2.19 1.19
N GLY A 51 9.13 -1.65 1.83
CA GLY A 51 10.53 -2.04 1.60
C GLY A 51 11.34 -2.31 2.87
N SER A 52 10.75 -2.14 4.06
CA SER A 52 11.44 -2.44 5.33
C SER A 52 11.21 -3.88 5.82
N GLN A 53 10.30 -4.62 5.19
CA GLN A 53 10.08 -6.01 5.50
C GLN A 53 11.22 -6.85 4.93
N VAL A 54 12.07 -7.34 5.82
CA VAL A 54 13.13 -8.31 5.51
C VAL A 54 12.69 -9.68 5.98
N ALA A 55 13.05 -10.72 5.22
CA ALA A 55 12.98 -12.10 5.67
C ALA A 55 14.39 -12.50 6.07
N LEU A 56 14.56 -12.94 7.31
CA LEU A 56 15.82 -13.41 7.87
C LEU A 56 15.60 -14.83 8.38
N ASP A 57 16.60 -15.70 8.22
CA ASP A 57 16.62 -16.97 8.95
C ASP A 57 16.77 -16.65 10.44
N VAL A 58 16.16 -17.46 11.30
CA VAL A 58 16.30 -17.31 12.76
C VAL A 58 17.77 -17.45 13.18
N ALA A 59 18.54 -18.30 12.49
CA ALA A 59 19.97 -18.46 12.73
C ALA A 59 20.79 -17.20 12.39
N ASP A 60 20.30 -16.36 11.47
CA ASP A 60 20.96 -15.15 11.00
C ASP A 60 20.32 -13.87 11.59
N MET A 61 19.39 -14.02 12.53
CA MET A 61 18.66 -12.90 13.12
C MET A 61 19.60 -12.05 14.01
N PRO A 62 19.70 -10.73 13.79
CA PRO A 62 20.38 -9.82 14.70
C PRO A 62 19.87 -9.96 16.13
N GLU A 63 20.79 -9.93 17.11
CA GLU A 63 20.49 -10.11 18.53
C GLU A 63 19.43 -9.12 19.04
N GLU A 64 19.46 -7.88 18.54
CA GLU A 64 18.45 -6.86 18.87
C GLU A 64 17.02 -7.28 18.50
N PHE A 65 16.84 -7.97 17.37
CA PHE A 65 15.52 -8.48 16.96
C PHE A 65 15.15 -9.76 17.70
N GLY A 66 16.13 -10.61 18.03
CA GLY A 66 15.91 -11.79 18.88
C GLY A 66 15.36 -11.43 20.25
N ASN A 67 15.97 -10.44 20.91
CA ASN A 67 15.51 -9.96 22.22
C ASN A 67 14.08 -9.41 22.17
N LEU A 68 13.72 -8.68 21.09
CA LEU A 68 12.36 -8.19 20.88
C LEU A 68 11.35 -9.32 20.65
N LEU A 69 11.75 -10.36 19.91
CA LEU A 69 10.91 -11.53 19.67
C LEU A 69 10.67 -12.30 20.97
N ASP A 70 11.71 -12.54 21.76
CA ASP A 70 11.62 -13.24 23.05
C ASP A 70 10.70 -12.48 24.01
N GLN A 71 10.87 -11.16 24.13
CA GLN A 71 9.99 -10.32 24.94
C GLN A 71 8.52 -10.44 24.50
N GLY A 72 8.25 -10.34 23.20
CA GLY A 72 6.89 -10.44 22.67
C GLY A 72 6.24 -11.80 22.91
N ILE A 73 7.03 -12.88 22.83
CA ILE A 73 6.57 -14.24 23.16
C ILE A 73 6.22 -14.35 24.64
N GLU A 74 7.10 -13.89 25.54
CA GLU A 74 6.85 -13.89 26.99
C GLU A 74 5.58 -13.11 27.35
N GLU A 75 5.41 -11.92 26.77
CA GLU A 75 4.21 -11.09 26.98
C GLU A 75 2.94 -11.83 26.50
N HIS A 76 2.97 -12.44 25.31
CA HIS A 76 1.82 -13.17 24.77
C HIS A 76 1.37 -14.35 25.65
N PHE A 77 2.30 -15.03 26.31
CA PHE A 77 2.01 -16.17 27.18
C PHE A 77 1.75 -15.78 28.63
N ARG A 78 2.10 -14.56 29.05
CA ARG A 78 1.79 -14.04 30.39
C ARG A 78 0.29 -13.76 30.58
N ASP A 79 -0.41 -13.44 29.49
CA ASP A 79 -1.84 -13.11 29.48
C ASP A 79 -2.76 -14.32 29.18
N ARG A 80 -2.25 -15.55 29.25
CA ARG A 80 -3.01 -16.81 29.11
C ARG A 80 -3.02 -17.61 30.40
#